data_AF-A0AA50E2N2-F1
#
_entry.id   AF-A0AA50E2N2-F1
#
_cell.length_a   1.000
_cell.length_b   1.000
_cell.length_c   1.000
_cell.angle_alpha   90.00
_cell.angle_beta   90.00
_cell.angle_gamma   90.00
#
_symmetry.space_group_name_H-M   'P 1'
#
loop_
_entity.id
_entity.type
_entity.pdbx_description
1 polymer ?
#
loop_
_entity_poly.entity_id
_entity_poly.type
_entity_poly.pdbx_seq_one_letter_code
_entity_poly.pdbx_strand_id
1 'polypeptide(L)'
;MTRKGLHWELTNVTISNINKDAIVKEIKESWQKEIAKNFPDSGSNYSAAPQSPSPESSRPTSPEPEVSQTTPNRPDPVAFIRNHYASLNSGSYDNTWGSLSSNFSSSLSYSDYTDWWNSVSEIQLGNVSVLSQSGDRARVKADLTYVMNDGRVVKDKKPFINLVWDDYSENWLIDNKSD
;
A
#
# COMPACT_ATOMS: atom_id res chain seq x y z
N MET A 1 1.01 35.51 -66.29
CA MET A 1 2.08 35.43 -65.26
C MET A 1 1.43 35.00 -63.95
N THR A 2 1.48 33.70 -63.67
CA THR A 2 0.70 33.05 -62.61
C THR A 2 1.55 32.92 -61.35
N ARG A 3 1.23 33.65 -60.28
CA ARG A 3 1.78 33.37 -58.94
C ARG A 3 0.91 32.33 -58.28
N LYS A 4 1.44 31.11 -58.13
CA LYS A 4 0.88 30.04 -57.31
C LYS A 4 1.02 30.44 -55.84
N GLY A 5 -0.09 30.84 -55.21
CA GLY A 5 -0.18 30.93 -53.76
C GLY A 5 -0.32 29.52 -53.19
N LEU A 6 0.58 29.12 -52.29
CA LEU A 6 0.44 27.91 -51.51
C LEU A 6 -0.80 28.04 -50.63
N HIS A 7 -1.73 27.12 -50.87
CA HIS A 7 -2.90 26.87 -50.05
C HIS A 7 -2.42 26.19 -48.75
N TRP A 8 -2.48 26.90 -47.62
CA TRP A 8 -2.43 26.27 -46.31
C TRP A 8 -3.86 25.97 -45.90
N GLU A 9 -4.29 24.71 -46.03
CA GLU A 9 -5.54 24.28 -45.42
C GLU A 9 -5.37 24.34 -43.90
N LEU A 10 -6.01 25.33 -43.28
CA LEU A 10 -6.33 25.28 -41.87
C LEU A 10 -7.28 24.09 -41.69
N THR A 11 -6.75 22.94 -41.31
CA THR A 11 -7.57 21.94 -40.64
C THR A 11 -7.95 22.56 -39.30
N ASN A 12 -9.13 23.19 -39.28
CA ASN A 12 -9.87 23.42 -38.05
C ASN A 12 -10.14 22.04 -37.46
N VAL A 13 -9.19 21.50 -36.68
CA VAL A 13 -9.49 20.46 -35.72
C VAL A 13 -10.41 21.14 -34.73
N THR A 14 -11.71 20.95 -34.94
CA THR A 14 -12.72 21.21 -33.93
C THR A 14 -12.27 20.43 -32.70
N ILE A 15 -11.72 21.12 -31.70
CA ILE A 15 -11.63 20.60 -30.34
C ILE A 15 -13.07 20.55 -29.87
N SER A 16 -13.77 19.49 -30.29
CA SER A 16 -15.08 19.14 -29.82
C SER A 16 -14.97 18.98 -28.31
N ASN A 17 -15.82 19.72 -27.60
CA ASN A 17 -16.14 19.60 -26.19
C ASN A 17 -15.39 18.47 -25.49
N ILE A 18 -14.23 18.81 -24.93
CA ILE A 18 -13.60 17.97 -23.93
C ILE A 18 -14.59 17.96 -22.77
N ASN A 19 -15.37 16.88 -22.68
CA ASN A 19 -16.25 16.66 -21.57
C ASN A 19 -15.35 16.42 -20.35
N LYS A 20 -15.14 17.49 -19.57
CA LYS A 20 -14.28 17.48 -18.38
C LYS A 20 -14.63 16.32 -17.46
N ASP A 21 -15.90 15.92 -17.43
CA ASP A 21 -16.40 14.81 -16.61
C ASP A 21 -15.89 13.44 -17.10
N ALA A 22 -15.71 13.25 -18.40
CA ALA A 22 -15.18 12.01 -18.97
C ALA A 22 -13.68 11.87 -18.66
N ILE A 23 -12.92 12.97 -18.76
CA ILE A 23 -11.50 12.98 -18.40
C ILE A 23 -11.32 12.77 -16.89
N VAL A 24 -12.12 13.44 -16.06
CA VAL A 24 -12.07 13.25 -14.60
C VAL A 24 -12.42 11.81 -14.23
N LYS A 25 -13.37 11.18 -14.92
CA LYS A 25 -13.72 9.78 -14.71
C LYS A 25 -12.60 8.82 -15.11
N GLU A 26 -12.00 9.01 -16.28
CA GLU A 26 -10.91 8.15 -16.78
C GLU A 26 -9.63 8.29 -15.93
N ILE A 27 -9.34 9.51 -15.46
CA ILE A 27 -8.28 9.76 -14.48
C ILE A 27 -8.61 9.02 -13.18
N LYS A 28 -9.82 9.16 -12.63
CA LYS A 28 -10.23 8.43 -11.42
C LYS A 28 -10.11 6.92 -11.59
N GLU A 29 -10.57 6.34 -12.68
CA GLU A 29 -10.51 4.89 -12.92
C GLU A 29 -9.08 4.38 -13.12
N SER A 30 -8.22 5.14 -13.78
CA SER A 30 -6.79 4.82 -13.92
C SER A 30 -6.07 4.89 -12.58
N TRP A 31 -6.40 5.90 -11.77
CA TRP A 31 -5.94 6.04 -10.39
C TRP A 31 -6.33 4.84 -9.52
N GLN A 32 -7.57 4.38 -9.63
CA GLN A 32 -8.08 3.26 -8.83
C GLN A 32 -7.38 1.94 -9.19
N LYS A 33 -6.93 1.76 -10.44
CA LYS A 33 -6.12 0.61 -10.85
C LYS A 33 -4.70 0.65 -10.28
N GLU A 34 -4.05 1.82 -10.27
CA GLU A 34 -2.71 1.96 -9.68
C GLU A 34 -2.76 1.86 -8.15
N ILE A 35 -3.80 2.43 -7.53
CA ILE A 35 -4.09 2.23 -6.11
C ILE A 35 -4.36 0.75 -5.86
N ALA A 36 -5.21 0.05 -6.62
CA ALA A 36 -5.48 -1.39 -6.41
C ALA A 36 -4.22 -2.27 -6.50
N LYS A 37 -3.24 -1.85 -7.30
CA LYS A 37 -1.93 -2.51 -7.43
C LYS A 37 -1.08 -2.37 -6.17
N ASN A 38 -1.17 -1.24 -5.45
CA ASN A 38 -0.36 -0.93 -4.27
C ASN A 38 -1.13 -1.05 -2.93
N PHE A 39 -2.45 -0.92 -2.97
CA PHE A 39 -3.42 -0.88 -1.87
C PHE A 39 -4.72 -1.57 -2.32
N PRO A 40 -5.02 -2.78 -1.82
CA PRO A 40 -6.18 -3.53 -2.30
C PRO A 40 -7.51 -2.84 -1.93
N ASP A 41 -8.29 -2.55 -2.99
CA ASP A 41 -9.76 -2.39 -3.04
C ASP A 41 -10.37 -0.98 -2.89
N SER A 42 -10.56 -0.30 -4.02
CA SER A 42 -11.45 0.85 -4.16
C SER A 42 -12.58 0.63 -5.20
N GLY A 43 -12.80 -0.63 -5.62
CA GLY A 43 -13.70 -0.98 -6.71
C GLY A 43 -14.74 -2.04 -6.37
N SER A 44 -15.85 -1.60 -5.76
CA SER A 44 -17.20 -2.19 -5.79
C SER A 44 -17.45 -3.64 -5.36
N ASN A 45 -18.50 -3.74 -4.52
CA ASN A 45 -19.32 -4.89 -4.16
C ASN A 45 -18.64 -5.92 -3.25
N TYR A 46 -19.11 -6.05 -2.00
CA TYR A 46 -19.75 -7.28 -1.51
C TYR A 46 -20.39 -7.02 -0.13
N SER A 47 -21.59 -7.59 0.01
CA SER A 47 -22.46 -7.58 1.18
C SER A 47 -21.81 -8.24 2.39
N ALA A 48 -22.01 -7.64 3.56
CA ALA A 48 -21.67 -8.22 4.85
C ALA A 48 -22.44 -9.54 5.09
N ALA A 49 -21.75 -10.53 5.66
CA ALA A 49 -22.36 -11.66 6.35
C ALA A 49 -21.91 -11.65 7.82
N PRO A 50 -22.79 -11.85 8.80
CA PRO A 50 -22.38 -12.03 10.18
C PRO A 50 -22.02 -13.51 10.41
N GLN A 51 -20.85 -13.79 10.97
CA GLN A 51 -20.58 -15.12 11.54
C GLN A 51 -20.18 -15.00 13.01
N SER A 52 -21.07 -15.56 13.83
CA SER A 52 -20.98 -15.80 15.28
C SER A 52 -19.89 -16.84 15.59
N PRO A 53 -19.35 -16.90 16.82
CA PRO A 53 -18.21 -17.76 17.14
C PRO A 53 -18.65 -19.18 17.52
N SER A 54 -17.81 -20.17 17.25
CA SER A 54 -17.84 -21.45 17.98
C SER A 54 -16.43 -22.00 18.16
N PRO A 55 -16.09 -22.58 19.33
CA PRO A 55 -14.75 -23.04 19.64
C PRO A 55 -14.58 -24.52 19.27
N GLU A 56 -13.46 -24.89 18.66
CA GLU A 56 -12.99 -26.27 18.76
C GLU A 56 -11.46 -26.34 18.80
N SER A 57 -11.01 -26.92 19.91
CA SER A 57 -9.63 -27.20 20.25
C SER A 57 -9.05 -28.24 19.31
N SER A 58 -7.91 -27.94 18.71
CA SER A 58 -7.04 -28.94 18.08
C SER A 58 -5.58 -28.60 18.38
N ARG A 59 -4.98 -29.53 19.11
CA ARG A 59 -3.59 -29.68 19.57
C ARG A 59 -2.51 -28.98 18.71
N PRO A 60 -1.49 -28.35 19.32
CA PRO A 60 -0.41 -27.72 18.57
C PRO A 60 0.54 -28.80 18.05
N THR A 61 0.66 -28.92 16.72
CA THR A 61 1.92 -29.36 16.12
C THR A 61 2.71 -28.09 15.89
N SER A 62 3.61 -27.80 16.84
CA SER A 62 4.58 -26.71 16.74
C SER A 62 5.40 -26.93 15.47
N PRO A 63 5.41 -26.02 14.48
CA PRO A 63 6.58 -25.92 13.64
C PRO A 63 7.75 -25.56 14.56
N GLU A 64 8.82 -26.31 14.42
CA GLU A 64 10.13 -26.01 15.01
C GLU A 64 10.48 -24.56 14.69
N PRO A 65 10.91 -23.73 15.67
CA PRO A 65 11.33 -22.38 15.38
C PRO A 65 12.54 -22.45 14.45
N GLU A 66 12.33 -22.11 13.18
CA GLU A 66 13.41 -21.86 12.26
C GLU A 66 14.26 -20.75 12.88
N VAL A 67 15.50 -21.11 13.22
CA VAL A 67 16.38 -20.29 14.05
C VAL A 67 16.66 -18.98 13.31
N SER A 68 15.95 -17.90 13.68
CA SER A 68 16.27 -16.55 13.25
C SER A 68 17.73 -16.28 13.61
N GLN A 69 18.60 -16.23 12.61
CA GLN A 69 19.96 -15.75 12.77
C GLN A 69 19.89 -14.27 13.15
N THR A 70 19.85 -14.02 14.44
CA THR A 70 19.86 -12.69 15.04
C THR A 70 21.25 -12.12 14.79
N THR A 71 21.40 -11.32 13.73
CA THR A 71 22.49 -10.36 13.67
C THR A 71 22.27 -9.38 14.84
N PRO A 72 23.16 -9.35 15.85
CA PRO A 72 22.82 -8.80 17.17
C PRO A 72 22.72 -7.26 17.25
N ASN A 73 22.55 -6.55 16.13
CA ASN A 73 22.56 -5.07 16.12
C ASN A 73 21.42 -4.40 15.35
N ARG A 74 20.40 -5.15 14.90
CA ARG A 74 19.27 -4.56 14.15
C ARG A 74 17.99 -4.58 14.99
N PRO A 75 17.18 -3.50 14.96
CA PRO A 75 15.83 -3.48 15.50
C PRO A 75 15.04 -4.71 15.05
N ASP A 76 14.18 -5.21 15.93
CA ASP A 76 13.30 -6.33 15.63
C ASP A 76 12.31 -5.96 14.49
N PRO A 77 12.19 -6.77 13.42
CA PRO A 77 11.27 -6.51 12.30
C PRO A 77 9.80 -6.33 12.71
N VAL A 78 9.34 -7.07 13.74
CA VAL A 78 7.98 -6.96 14.27
C VAL A 78 7.80 -5.62 14.97
N ALA A 79 8.78 -5.20 15.78
CA ALA A 79 8.75 -3.90 16.42
C ALA A 79 8.70 -2.75 15.40
N PHE A 80 9.49 -2.85 14.32
CA PHE A 80 9.42 -1.90 13.20
C PHE A 80 8.02 -1.82 12.58
N ILE A 81 7.42 -2.96 12.22
CA ILE A 81 6.07 -3.00 11.62
C ILE A 81 5.01 -2.41 12.56
N ARG A 82 5.06 -2.74 13.87
CA ARG A 82 4.13 -2.17 14.86
C ARG A 82 4.25 -0.65 14.95
N ASN A 83 5.48 -0.14 15.02
CA ASN A 83 5.72 1.29 15.11
C ASN A 83 5.31 2.02 13.83
N HIS A 84 5.53 1.43 12.66
CA HIS A 84 5.12 2.00 11.39
C HIS A 84 3.60 2.21 11.33
N TYR A 85 2.82 1.16 11.63
CA TYR A 85 1.35 1.27 11.61
C TYR A 85 0.78 2.11 12.76
N ALA A 86 1.44 2.14 13.92
CA ALA A 86 1.07 3.09 14.98
C ALA A 86 1.29 4.55 14.55
N SER A 87 2.40 4.83 13.85
CA SER A 87 2.71 6.17 13.34
C SER A 87 1.75 6.62 12.24
N LEU A 88 1.26 5.67 11.43
CA LEU A 88 0.20 5.93 10.46
C LEU A 88 -1.12 6.32 11.15
N ASN A 89 -1.52 5.59 12.20
CA ASN A 89 -2.69 5.94 13.01
C ASN A 89 -2.59 7.31 13.66
N SER A 90 -1.38 7.79 13.98
CA SER A 90 -1.16 9.13 14.51
C SER A 90 -0.97 10.20 13.42
N GLY A 91 -1.19 9.88 12.15
CA GLY A 91 -1.05 10.82 11.03
C GLY A 91 0.39 11.27 10.76
N SER A 92 1.39 10.52 11.22
CA SER A 92 2.82 10.86 11.06
C SER A 92 3.34 10.44 9.68
N TYR A 93 2.80 11.06 8.63
CA TYR A 93 3.04 10.66 7.25
C TYR A 93 4.46 10.91 6.78
N ASP A 94 5.11 12.00 7.17
CA ASP A 94 6.49 12.27 6.80
C ASP A 94 7.45 11.17 7.28
N ASN A 95 7.25 10.70 8.53
CA ASN A 95 8.06 9.63 9.12
C ASN A 95 7.79 8.28 8.43
N THR A 96 6.52 7.95 8.24
CA THR A 96 6.12 6.66 7.66
C THR A 96 6.50 6.58 6.18
N TRP A 97 6.43 7.69 5.44
CA TRP A 97 6.97 7.80 4.08
C TRP A 97 8.49 7.61 4.04
N GLY A 98 9.22 8.22 4.99
CA GLY A 98 10.67 8.02 5.13
C GLY A 98 11.07 6.58 5.51
N SER A 99 10.11 5.76 5.95
CA SER A 99 10.31 4.34 6.24
C SER A 99 9.99 3.42 5.05
N LEU A 100 9.79 3.98 3.85
CA LEU A 100 9.58 3.23 2.62
C LEU A 100 10.89 3.15 1.82
N SER A 101 11.17 2.01 1.19
CA SER A 101 12.30 1.90 0.28
C SER A 101 12.03 2.69 -1.01
N SER A 102 13.07 2.96 -1.79
CA SER A 102 12.94 3.51 -3.14
C SER A 102 12.14 2.57 -4.04
N ASN A 103 12.26 1.25 -3.88
CA ASN A 103 11.48 0.29 -4.65
C ASN A 103 9.98 0.45 -4.39
N PHE A 104 9.58 0.69 -3.13
CA PHE A 104 8.19 0.92 -2.78
C PHE A 104 7.69 2.30 -3.24
N SER A 105 8.43 3.35 -2.87
CA SER A 105 8.02 4.74 -3.06
C SER A 105 8.14 5.21 -4.52
N SER A 106 9.00 4.61 -5.34
CA SER A 106 9.21 5.04 -6.75
C SER A 106 7.96 5.01 -7.63
N SER A 107 6.96 4.19 -7.26
CA SER A 107 5.68 4.07 -7.98
C SER A 107 4.54 4.92 -7.41
N LEU A 108 4.81 5.71 -6.35
CA LEU A 108 3.82 6.47 -5.61
C LEU A 108 4.27 7.92 -5.48
N SER A 109 3.33 8.87 -5.51
CA SER A 109 3.60 10.23 -5.04
C SER A 109 3.32 10.32 -3.53
N TYR A 110 4.01 11.24 -2.85
CA TYR A 110 3.72 11.52 -1.44
C TYR A 110 2.26 11.96 -1.22
N SER A 111 1.70 12.73 -2.17
CA SER A 111 0.29 13.16 -2.10
C SER A 111 -0.63 11.96 -2.05
N ASP A 112 -0.42 10.98 -2.94
CA ASP A 112 -1.28 9.80 -3.07
C ASP A 112 -1.25 8.95 -1.82
N TYR A 113 -0.05 8.81 -1.27
CA TYR A 113 0.19 8.12 -0.03
C TYR A 113 -0.60 8.78 1.11
N THR A 114 -0.47 10.11 1.26
CA THR A 114 -1.23 10.83 2.28
C THR A 114 -2.74 10.82 2.03
N ASP A 115 -3.19 10.94 0.78
CA ASP A 115 -4.60 10.94 0.41
C ASP A 115 -5.25 9.59 0.73
N TRP A 116 -4.55 8.49 0.48
CA TRP A 116 -5.05 7.18 0.83
C TRP A 116 -5.13 6.99 2.36
N TRP A 117 -4.07 7.33 3.11
CA TRP A 117 -4.11 7.21 4.57
C TRP A 117 -5.13 8.15 5.22
N ASN A 118 -5.36 9.33 4.63
CA ASN A 118 -6.43 10.25 5.05
C ASN A 118 -7.84 9.71 4.78
N SER A 119 -7.99 8.64 3.99
CA SER A 119 -9.27 7.94 3.82
C SER A 119 -9.53 6.89 4.90
N VAL A 120 -8.48 6.50 5.65
CA VAL A 120 -8.53 5.52 6.74
C VAL A 120 -8.74 6.27 8.06
N SER A 121 -9.76 5.88 8.83
CA SER A 121 -10.02 6.42 10.16
C SER A 121 -9.19 5.72 11.24
N GLU A 122 -8.99 4.41 11.11
CA GLU A 122 -8.21 3.60 12.04
C GLU A 122 -7.59 2.39 11.31
N ILE A 123 -6.34 2.09 11.66
CA ILE A 123 -5.64 0.86 11.29
C ILE A 123 -5.61 -0.05 12.50
N GLN A 124 -6.27 -1.19 12.39
CA GLN A 124 -6.25 -2.23 13.40
C GLN A 124 -5.20 -3.26 13.03
N LEU A 125 -4.12 -3.31 13.81
CA LEU A 125 -3.02 -4.25 13.65
C LEU A 125 -3.25 -5.47 14.55
N GLY A 126 -3.44 -6.64 13.93
CA GLY A 126 -3.60 -7.93 14.58
C GLY A 126 -2.27 -8.63 14.85
N ASN A 127 -2.20 -9.93 14.52
CA ASN A 127 -0.96 -10.68 14.68
C ASN A 127 0.13 -10.17 13.73
N VAL A 128 1.36 -10.12 14.24
CA VAL A 128 2.55 -9.80 13.46
C VAL A 128 3.63 -10.81 13.81
N SER A 129 4.19 -11.47 12.80
CA SER A 129 5.19 -12.53 12.97
C SER A 129 6.27 -12.47 11.89
N VAL A 130 7.52 -12.64 12.28
CA VAL A 130 8.62 -12.85 11.32
C VAL A 130 8.47 -14.24 10.71
N LEU A 131 8.46 -14.31 9.38
CA LEU A 131 8.51 -15.57 8.63
C LEU A 131 9.94 -15.95 8.28
N SER A 132 10.77 -14.96 7.95
CA SER A 132 12.20 -15.16 7.72
C SER A 132 12.97 -13.88 7.95
N GLN A 133 14.23 -14.01 8.33
CA GLN A 133 15.18 -12.91 8.45
C GLN A 133 16.58 -13.42 8.09
N SER A 134 17.24 -12.76 7.15
CA SER A 134 18.57 -13.10 6.68
C SER A 134 19.31 -11.85 6.24
N GLY A 135 20.36 -11.49 6.98
CA GLY A 135 21.14 -10.30 6.70
C GLY A 135 20.24 -9.06 6.59
N ASP A 136 20.30 -8.41 5.43
CA ASP A 136 19.63 -7.13 5.13
C ASP A 136 18.16 -7.29 4.72
N ARG A 137 17.58 -8.48 4.90
CA ARG A 137 16.19 -8.74 4.50
C ARG A 137 15.42 -9.44 5.59
N ALA A 138 14.15 -9.08 5.72
CA ALA A 138 13.18 -9.80 6.54
C ALA A 138 11.85 -9.90 5.81
N ARG A 139 11.10 -10.96 6.09
CA ARG A 139 9.72 -11.12 5.64
C ARG A 139 8.83 -11.28 6.86
N VAL A 140 7.83 -10.42 6.96
CA VAL A 140 6.89 -10.37 8.08
C VAL A 140 5.49 -10.66 7.55
N LYS A 141 4.70 -11.41 8.32
CA LYS A 141 3.25 -11.50 8.12
C LYS A 141 2.58 -10.54 9.10
N ALA A 142 1.67 -9.70 8.64
CA ALA A 142 0.89 -8.77 9.45
C ALA A 142 -0.60 -8.85 9.08
N ASP A 143 -1.44 -9.09 10.09
CA ASP A 143 -2.89 -9.03 9.93
C ASP A 143 -3.35 -7.58 10.09
N LEU A 144 -3.81 -6.96 9.01
CA LEU A 144 -4.23 -5.56 8.98
C LEU A 144 -5.72 -5.46 8.65
N THR A 145 -6.41 -4.58 9.36
CA THR A 145 -7.78 -4.16 9.04
C THR A 145 -7.86 -2.64 9.03
N TYR A 146 -8.42 -2.06 7.98
CA TYR A 146 -8.60 -0.64 7.80
C TYR A 146 -10.06 -0.29 8.07
N VAL A 147 -10.31 0.53 9.09
CA VAL A 147 -11.59 1.22 9.26
C VAL A 147 -11.49 2.50 8.42
N MET A 148 -12.42 2.69 7.50
CA MET A 148 -12.45 3.82 6.59
C MET A 148 -13.28 4.96 7.19
N ASN A 149 -13.03 6.20 6.75
CA ASN A 149 -13.81 7.38 7.19
C ASN A 149 -15.30 7.32 6.77
N ASP A 150 -15.64 6.53 5.76
CA ASP A 150 -17.02 6.27 5.33
C ASP A 150 -17.71 5.12 6.11
N GLY A 151 -17.04 4.57 7.12
CA GLY A 151 -17.55 3.49 7.97
C GLY A 151 -17.33 2.08 7.41
N ARG A 152 -16.72 1.92 6.23
CA ARG A 152 -16.30 0.60 5.74
C ARG A 152 -15.20 0.01 6.61
N VAL A 153 -15.17 -1.33 6.70
CA VAL A 153 -14.08 -2.08 7.33
C VAL A 153 -13.50 -3.02 6.29
N VAL A 154 -12.21 -2.87 5.99
CA VAL A 154 -11.53 -3.57 4.90
C VAL A 154 -10.35 -4.36 5.46
N LYS A 155 -10.36 -5.68 5.28
CA LYS A 155 -9.19 -6.51 5.62
C LYS A 155 -8.15 -6.41 4.51
N ASP A 156 -6.89 -6.23 4.89
CA ASP A 156 -5.77 -6.19 3.96
C ASP A 156 -5.60 -7.53 3.25
N LYS A 157 -5.49 -7.50 1.92
CA LYS A 157 -5.31 -8.71 1.10
C LYS A 157 -3.84 -9.13 0.96
N LYS A 158 -2.89 -8.26 1.35
CA LYS A 158 -1.45 -8.42 1.17
C LYS A 158 -0.71 -8.54 2.51
N PRO A 159 -0.91 -9.64 3.27
CA PRO A 159 -0.42 -9.74 4.64
C PRO A 159 1.10 -9.85 4.73
N PHE A 160 1.81 -10.16 3.63
CA PHE A 160 3.25 -10.34 3.67
C PHE A 160 3.98 -9.05 3.28
N ILE A 161 4.81 -8.57 4.20
CA ILE A 161 5.61 -7.37 4.07
C ILE A 161 7.08 -7.77 4.00
N ASN A 162 7.74 -7.40 2.91
CA ASN A 162 9.18 -7.57 2.78
C ASN A 162 9.88 -6.30 3.25
N LEU A 163 10.90 -6.48 4.08
CA LEU A 163 11.72 -5.42 4.62
C LEU A 163 13.12 -5.51 4.04
N VAL A 164 13.73 -4.35 3.86
CA VAL A 164 15.15 -4.19 3.54
C VAL A 164 15.82 -3.33 4.60
N TRP A 165 17.01 -3.71 5.03
CA TRP A 165 17.81 -2.90 5.94
C TRP A 165 18.45 -1.75 5.17
N ASP A 166 18.37 -0.55 5.73
CA ASP A 166 19.08 0.62 5.22
C ASP A 166 20.18 1.04 6.20
N ASP A 167 21.44 0.86 5.79
CA ASP A 167 22.59 1.19 6.63
C ASP A 167 22.76 2.71 6.84
N TYR A 168 22.18 3.54 5.96
CA TYR A 168 22.26 4.99 6.10
C TYR A 168 21.38 5.53 7.23
N SER A 169 20.13 5.08 7.29
CA SER A 169 19.18 5.44 8.35
C SER A 169 19.24 4.51 9.58
N GLU A 170 20.09 3.48 9.53
CA GLU A 170 20.18 2.41 10.53
C GLU A 170 18.80 1.86 10.92
N ASN A 171 17.95 1.64 9.91
CA ASN A 171 16.56 1.25 10.11
C ASN A 171 16.07 0.25 9.04
N TRP A 172 15.00 -0.46 9.37
CA TRP A 172 14.26 -1.22 8.36
C TRP A 172 13.45 -0.26 7.48
N LEU A 173 13.32 -0.60 6.20
CA LEU A 173 12.41 0.03 5.25
C LEU A 173 11.44 -1.00 4.70
N ILE A 174 10.19 -0.58 4.46
CA ILE A 174 9.21 -1.40 3.74
C ILE A 174 9.59 -1.42 2.26
N ASP A 175 9.90 -2.62 1.74
CA ASP A 175 10.37 -2.82 0.37
C ASP A 175 9.21 -3.12 -0.60
N ASN A 176 8.28 -3.98 -0.19
CA ASN A 176 7.02 -4.27 -0.91
C ASN A 176 6.03 -5.04 -0.03
N LYS A 177 4.79 -5.16 -0.52
CA LYS A 177 3.73 -6.02 0.04
C LYS A 177 3.26 -7.05 -0.99
N SER A 178 2.91 -8.25 -0.53
CA SER A 178 2.45 -9.37 -1.36
C SER A 178 1.34 -10.20 -0.69
N ASP A 179 0.57 -10.89 -1.52
CA ASP A 179 -0.52 -11.81 -1.13
C ASP A 179 0.00 -13.12 -0.51
#